data_AF-A0A1B7W9S0-F1
#
_entry.id   AF-A0A1B7W9S0-F1
#
_cell.length_a   1.000
_cell.length_b   1.000
_cell.length_c   1.000
_cell.angle_alpha   90.00
_cell.angle_beta   90.00
_cell.angle_gamma   90.00
#
_symmetry.space_group_name_H-M   'P 1'
#
loop_
_entity.id
_entity.type
_entity.pdbx_description
1 polymer ?
#
loop_
_entity_poly.entity_id
_entity_poly.type
_entity_poly.pdbx_seq_one_letter_code
_entity_poly.pdbx_strand_id
1 'polypeptide(L)' 'MIMGLCLLVYTLAQRHIRNALLESKSTIKNQLGKATNRPTLRWIFQCFQQYLVQIRKSLDL' A
#
# COMPACT_ATOMS: atom_id res chain seq x y z
N MET A 1 -8.75 25.17 5.82
CA MET A 1 -7.53 24.86 5.04
C MET A 1 -6.89 23.50 5.33
N ILE A 2 -7.24 22.82 6.43
CA ILE A 2 -6.66 21.49 6.79
C ILE A 2 -7.06 20.39 5.80
N MET A 3 -8.30 20.39 5.30
CA MET A 3 -8.78 19.39 4.35
C MET A 3 -7.93 19.33 3.07
N GLY A 4 -7.54 20.50 2.52
CA GLY A 4 -6.70 20.56 1.31
C GLY A 4 -5.30 20.00 1.53
N LEU A 5 -4.69 20.29 2.69
CA LEU A 5 -3.38 19.73 3.06
C LEU A 5 -3.44 18.20 3.21
N CYS A 6 -4.48 17.67 3.83
CA CYS A 6 -4.67 16.23 3.96
C CYS A 6 -4.83 15.53 2.60
N LEU A 7 -5.60 16.13 1.67
CA LEU A 7 -5.73 15.60 0.30
C LEU A 7 -4.40 15.69 -0.47
N LEU A 8 -3.65 16.78 -0.30
CA LEU A 8 -2.35 16.93 -0.93
C LEU A 8 -1.37 15.85 -0.46
N VAL A 9 -1.23 15.66 0.86
CA VAL A 9 -0.38 14.60 1.42
C VAL A 9 -0.83 13.23 0.95
N TYR A 10 -2.14 12.97 0.92
CA TYR A 10 -2.70 11.70 0.43
C TYR A 10 -2.34 11.44 -1.04
N THR A 11 -2.50 12.44 -1.91
CA THR A 11 -2.19 12.30 -3.34
C THR A 11 -0.70 12.14 -3.61
N LEU A 12 0.15 12.86 -2.85
CA LEU A 12 1.60 12.73 -2.91
C LEU A 12 2.07 11.34 -2.49
N ALA A 13 1.60 10.83 -1.35
CA ALA A 13 1.91 9.48 -0.89
C ALA A 13 1.47 8.43 -1.93
N GLN A 14 0.27 8.56 -2.48
CA GLN A 14 -0.24 7.63 -3.48
C GLN A 14 0.57 7.66 -4.79
N ARG A 15 1.12 8.82 -5.16
CA ARG A 15 2.01 8.96 -6.33
C ARG A 15 3.39 8.35 -6.05
N HIS A 16 3.95 8.59 -4.87
CA HIS A 16 5.24 8.04 -4.47
C HIS A 16 5.22 6.51 -4.49
N ILE A 17 4.18 5.89 -3.95
CA ILE A 17 4.05 4.42 -3.93
C ILE A 17 3.91 3.85 -5.34
N ARG A 18 3.19 4.53 -6.25
CA ARG A 18 3.11 4.12 -7.66
C ARG A 18 4.47 4.17 -8.35
N ASN A 19 5.25 5.21 -8.10
CA ASN A 19 6.60 5.33 -8.65
C ASN A 19 7.51 4.23 -8.12
N ALA A 20 7.54 4.01 -6.79
CA ALA A 20 8.33 2.94 -6.18
C ALA A 20 7.93 1.55 -6.71
N LEU A 21 6.64 1.33 -7.01
CA LEU A 21 6.16 0.09 -7.63
C LEU A 21 6.67 -0.10 -9.06
N LEU A 22 6.65 0.98 -9.85
CA LEU A 22 7.16 0.98 -11.23
C LEU A 22 8.67 0.71 -11.25
N GLU A 23 9.42 1.36 -10.36
CA GLU A 23 10.86 1.16 -10.21
C GLU A 23 11.20 -0.27 -9.77
N SER A 24 10.44 -0.83 -8.83
CA SER A 24 10.63 -2.19 -8.36
C SER A 24 10.15 -3.27 -9.34
N LYS A 25 9.54 -2.89 -10.50
CA LYS A 25 8.87 -3.77 -11.47
C LYS A 25 7.96 -4.84 -10.83
N SER A 26 7.50 -4.55 -9.62
CA SER A 26 6.86 -5.52 -8.75
C SER A 26 5.40 -5.15 -8.67
N THR A 27 4.55 -6.01 -9.20
CA THR A 27 3.13 -5.71 -9.16
C THR A 27 2.53 -6.20 -7.85
N ILE A 28 1.92 -5.30 -7.08
CA ILE A 28 1.16 -5.71 -5.91
C ILE A 28 -0.10 -6.45 -6.38
N LYS A 29 -0.26 -7.67 -5.87
CA LYS A 29 -1.48 -8.46 -6.04
C LYS A 29 -2.61 -7.72 -5.34
N ASN A 30 -3.64 -7.38 -6.11
CA ASN A 30 -4.89 -6.83 -5.59
C ASN A 30 -5.61 -7.90 -4.74
N GLN A 31 -6.65 -7.51 -4.00
CA GLN A 31 -7.45 -8.40 -3.15
C GLN A 31 -8.02 -9.61 -3.89
N LEU A 32 -8.21 -9.48 -5.20
CA LEU A 32 -8.71 -10.50 -6.12
C LEU A 32 -7.57 -11.30 -6.81
N GLY A 33 -6.33 -11.16 -6.35
CA GLY A 33 -5.16 -11.87 -6.89
C GLY A 33 -4.61 -11.32 -8.21
N LYS A 34 -5.23 -10.29 -8.81
CA LYS A 34 -4.76 -9.66 -10.05
C LYS A 34 -3.63 -8.66 -9.79
N ALA A 35 -2.60 -8.72 -10.64
CA ALA A 35 -1.52 -7.75 -10.67
C ALA A 35 -2.10 -6.36 -11.00
N THR A 36 -2.05 -5.41 -10.05
CA THR A 36 -2.53 -4.04 -10.23
C THR A 36 -1.39 -3.02 -10.15
N ASN A 37 -1.22 -2.23 -11.22
CA ASN A 37 -0.27 -1.12 -11.30
C ASN A 37 -0.77 0.17 -10.61
N ARG A 38 -1.96 0.14 -10.02
CA ARG A 38 -2.59 1.29 -9.35
C ARG A 38 -3.12 0.91 -7.96
N PRO A 39 -2.25 0.51 -7.02
CA PRO A 39 -2.71 0.21 -5.67
C PRO A 39 -3.30 1.48 -5.04
N THR A 40 -4.41 1.32 -4.32
CA THR A 40 -4.99 2.38 -3.49
C THR A 40 -4.27 2.41 -2.15
N LEU A 41 -4.18 3.59 -1.53
CA LEU A 41 -3.53 3.72 -0.21
C LEU A 41 -4.15 2.76 0.82
N ARG A 42 -5.48 2.62 0.79
CA ARG A 42 -6.25 1.67 1.63
C ARG A 42 -5.76 0.23 1.48
N TRP A 43 -5.51 -0.23 0.25
CA TRP A 43 -5.01 -1.58 -0.01
C TRP A 43 -3.60 -1.80 0.55
N ILE A 44 -2.74 -0.80 0.41
CA ILE A 44 -1.36 -0.86 0.93
C ILE A 44 -1.36 -0.99 2.45
N PHE A 45 -2.20 -0.22 3.15
CA PHE A 45 -2.37 -0.36 4.60
C PHE A 45 -2.84 -1.77 4.99
N GLN A 46 -3.78 -2.36 4.23
CA GLN A 46 -4.25 -3.71 4.49
C GLN A 46 -3.16 -4.77 4.27
N CYS A 47 -2.35 -4.64 3.21
CA CYS A 47 -1.17 -5.49 3.00
C CYS A 47 -0.19 -5.39 4.18
N PHE A 48 0.05 -4.18 4.68
CA PHE A 48 0.95 -3.95 5.82
C PHE A 48 0.42 -4.61 7.08
N GLN A 49 -0.88 -4.46 7.38
CA GLN A 49 -1.50 -5.15 8.51
C GLN A 49 -1.45 -6.67 8.38
N GLN A 50 -1.68 -7.21 7.18
CA GLN A 50 -1.56 -8.65 6.93
C GLN A 50 -0.13 -9.15 7.20
N TYR A 51 0.88 -8.43 6.72
CA TYR A 51 2.28 -8.77 6.97
C TYR A 51 2.63 -8.70 8.47
N LEU A 52 2.18 -7.66 9.17
CA LEU A 52 2.38 -7.54 10.62
C LEU A 52 1.68 -8.66 11.41
N VAL A 53 0.47 -9.06 11.01
CA VAL A 53 -0.25 -10.19 11.61
C VAL A 53 0.48 -11.51 11.35
N GLN A 54 1.03 -11.70 10.14
CA GLN A 54 1.86 -12.88 9.82
C GLN A 54 3.12 -12.95 10.68
N ILE A 55 3.83 -11.84 10.86
CA ILE A 55 4.98 -11.78 11.76
C ILE A 55 4.58 -12.13 13.19
N ARG A 56 3.48 -11.54 13.69
CA ARG A 56 3.01 -11.83 15.05
C ARG A 56 2.68 -13.31 15.23
N LYS A 57 2.06 -13.93 14.23
CA LYS A 57 1.73 -15.36 14.25
C LYS A 57 2.98 -16.26 14.23
N SER A 58 4.08 -15.78 13.65
CA SER A 58 5.36 -16.50 13.63
C SER A 58 6.16 -16.36 14.92
N LEU A 59 5.84 -15.39 15.77
CA LEU A 59 6.50 -15.17 17.07
C LEU A 59 5.75 -15.86 18.24
N ASP A 60 4.49 -16.21 18.02
CA ASP A 60 3.63 -16.95 18.97
C ASP A 60 3.79 -18.48 18.81
N LEU A 61 4.92 -18.93 18.25
CA LEU A 61 5.28 -20.32 17.95
C LEU A 61 6.58 -20.67 18.69
#